data_AF-A0A917N1F1-F1
#
_entry.id   AF-A0A917N1F1-F1
#
_cell.length_a   1.000
_cell.length_b   1.000
_cell.length_c   1.000
_cell.angle_alpha   90.00
_cell.angle_beta   90.00
_cell.angle_gamma   90.00
#
_symmetry.space_group_name_H-M   'P 1'
#
loop_
_entity.id
_entity.type
_entity.pdbx_description
1 polymer ?
#
loop_
_entity_poly.entity_id
_entity_poly.type
_entity_poly.pdbx_seq_one_letter_code
_entity_poly.pdbx_strand_id
1 'polypeptide(L)'
;MALTPGTIKIIESRNDLSPYLFHFTKNANAFATLQQILKDGKLLDMSKSGHICFSEAPLTSMGNLFDIFNRHSNPTYAPFGVAINRAKLFDMGARPVIYGGSDEHLLLDESIRWRFQYFNPNITDFTWLRGWRIQLPELNLSFDDMFIITQTEDQLLELTTEEDVLIDTNSMDGQHYMAASSFNARTYKAIALDEMLKLSLLSDHDLRLIIEKQKIGDDAQNQR
;
A
#
# COMPACT_ATOMS: atom_id res chain seq x y z
N MET A 1 15.44 17.67 11.03
CA MET A 1 15.41 18.91 10.23
C MET A 1 14.17 18.84 9.35
N ALA A 2 13.28 19.83 9.40
CA ALA A 2 12.08 19.83 8.57
C ALA A 2 12.41 20.23 7.12
N LEU A 3 11.66 19.71 6.14
CA LEU A 3 11.81 20.10 4.74
C LEU A 3 11.41 21.57 4.55
N THR A 4 12.12 22.29 3.68
CA THR A 4 11.74 23.66 3.32
C THR A 4 10.49 23.65 2.42
N PRO A 5 9.67 24.71 2.41
CA PRO A 5 8.51 24.80 1.51
C PRO A 5 8.85 24.62 0.03
N GLY A 6 10.02 25.09 -0.41
CA GLY A 6 10.50 24.90 -1.78
C GLY A 6 10.79 23.43 -2.09
N THR A 7 11.43 22.72 -1.15
CA THR A 7 11.69 21.29 -1.28
C THR A 7 10.40 20.47 -1.33
N ILE A 8 9.40 20.84 -0.52
CA ILE A 8 8.08 20.18 -0.52
C ILE A 8 7.44 20.30 -1.91
N LYS A 9 7.38 21.51 -2.49
CA LYS A 9 6.83 21.72 -3.83
C LYS A 9 7.55 20.91 -4.90
N ILE A 10 8.88 20.79 -4.83
CA ILE A 10 9.65 19.97 -5.76
C ILE A 10 9.25 18.50 -5.62
N ILE A 11 9.21 17.96 -4.40
CA ILE A 11 8.82 16.57 -4.16
C ILE A 11 7.40 16.29 -4.63
N GLU A 12 6.45 17.18 -4.34
CA GLU A 12 5.04 17.03 -4.73
C GLU A 12 4.84 17.13 -6.26
N SER A 13 5.73 17.81 -6.97
CA SER A 13 5.69 17.87 -8.45
C SER A 13 6.23 16.61 -9.15
N ARG A 14 6.83 15.68 -8.41
CA ARG A 14 7.51 14.50 -8.94
C ARG A 14 6.56 13.30 -8.94
N ASN A 15 5.93 13.04 -10.08
CA ASN A 15 5.04 11.88 -10.25
C ASN A 15 5.74 10.53 -10.10
N ASP A 16 7.07 10.52 -10.17
CA ASP A 16 7.87 9.32 -10.03
C ASP A 16 8.24 9.01 -8.57
N LEU A 17 7.89 9.87 -7.60
CA LEU A 17 8.09 9.65 -6.18
C LEU A 17 6.77 9.34 -5.49
N SER A 18 6.74 8.27 -4.68
CA SER A 18 5.60 7.96 -3.83
C SER A 18 5.81 8.50 -2.40
N PRO A 19 4.78 9.03 -1.73
CA PRO A 19 4.79 9.25 -0.29
C PRO A 19 4.61 7.94 0.50
N TYR A 20 4.37 6.82 -0.18
CA TYR A 20 4.15 5.50 0.41
C TYR A 20 5.23 4.50 0.00
N LEU A 21 5.32 3.41 0.77
CA LEU A 21 6.06 2.21 0.42
C LEU A 21 5.08 1.04 0.33
N PHE A 22 5.18 0.28 -0.75
CA PHE A 22 4.23 -0.77 -1.11
C PHE A 22 4.81 -2.16 -0.83
N HIS A 23 4.06 -2.97 -0.08
CA HIS A 23 4.31 -4.40 0.05
C HIS A 23 3.25 -5.17 -0.72
N PHE A 24 3.59 -5.60 -1.93
CA PHE A 24 2.72 -6.42 -2.76
C PHE A 24 2.83 -7.90 -2.38
N THR A 25 1.67 -8.52 -2.25
CA THR A 25 1.54 -9.97 -2.21
C THR A 25 1.80 -10.56 -3.60
N LYS A 26 2.04 -11.88 -3.66
CA LYS A 26 2.61 -12.54 -4.84
C LYS A 26 1.86 -13.83 -5.15
N ASN A 27 2.06 -14.33 -6.37
CA ASN A 27 1.54 -15.60 -6.85
C ASN A 27 0.01 -15.66 -6.92
N ALA A 28 -0.54 -16.82 -7.29
CA ALA A 28 -1.98 -17.04 -7.43
C ALA A 28 -2.78 -16.84 -6.11
N ASN A 29 -2.14 -17.02 -4.94
CA ASN A 29 -2.78 -16.89 -3.63
C ASN A 29 -2.64 -15.48 -3.02
N ALA A 30 -2.35 -14.47 -3.84
CA ALA A 30 -2.09 -13.11 -3.40
C ALA A 30 -3.24 -12.50 -2.57
N PHE A 31 -4.48 -12.64 -3.04
CA PHE A 31 -5.65 -12.13 -2.33
C PHE A 31 -5.84 -12.80 -0.96
N ALA A 32 -5.74 -14.13 -0.90
CA ALA A 32 -5.82 -14.87 0.36
C ALA A 32 -4.67 -14.52 1.32
N THR A 33 -3.49 -14.23 0.78
CA THR A 33 -2.34 -13.76 1.58
C THR A 33 -2.64 -12.38 2.19
N LEU A 34 -3.24 -11.48 1.41
CA LEU A 34 -3.67 -10.18 1.91
C LEU A 34 -4.74 -10.32 3.00
N GLN A 35 -5.74 -11.19 2.83
CA GLN A 35 -6.72 -11.51 3.88
C GLN A 35 -6.05 -11.94 5.18
N GLN A 36 -5.05 -12.81 5.10
CA GLN A 36 -4.31 -13.28 6.27
C GLN A 36 -3.49 -12.16 6.93
N ILE A 37 -2.84 -11.29 6.14
CA ILE A 37 -2.12 -10.11 6.65
C ILE A 37 -3.06 -9.18 7.44
N LEU A 38 -4.25 -8.91 6.92
CA LEU A 38 -5.24 -8.05 7.59
C LEU A 38 -5.78 -8.69 8.85
N LYS A 39 -6.07 -9.99 8.81
CA LYS A 39 -6.53 -10.76 9.97
C LYS A 39 -5.48 -10.80 11.09
N ASP A 40 -4.22 -10.98 10.74
CA ASP A 40 -3.12 -11.06 11.72
C ASP A 40 -2.63 -9.69 12.17
N GLY A 41 -2.96 -8.62 11.43
CA GLY A 41 -2.51 -7.26 11.70
C GLY A 41 -1.00 -7.07 11.53
N LYS A 42 -0.33 -7.90 10.73
CA LYS A 42 1.13 -7.86 10.56
C LYS A 42 1.63 -8.39 9.22
N LEU A 43 2.79 -7.89 8.81
CA LEU A 43 3.59 -8.46 7.72
C LEU A 43 4.64 -9.41 8.28
N LEU A 44 4.94 -10.46 7.52
CA LEU A 44 5.95 -11.46 7.87
C LEU A 44 7.01 -11.54 6.76
N ASP A 45 8.27 -11.74 7.15
CA ASP A 45 9.32 -12.13 6.21
C ASP A 45 9.14 -13.60 5.79
N MET A 46 8.32 -13.81 4.77
CA MET A 46 8.06 -15.12 4.19
C MET A 46 9.31 -15.77 3.59
N SER A 47 10.32 -14.98 3.23
CA SER A 47 11.57 -15.47 2.63
C SER A 47 12.61 -15.91 3.66
N LYS A 48 12.40 -15.60 4.95
CA LYS A 48 13.36 -15.83 6.05
C LYS A 48 14.74 -15.22 5.76
N SER A 49 14.76 -14.10 5.05
CA SER A 49 15.95 -13.33 4.71
C SER A 49 16.36 -12.32 5.80
N GLY A 50 15.59 -12.25 6.89
CA GLY A 50 15.79 -11.35 8.01
C GLY A 50 15.29 -9.92 7.76
N HIS A 51 14.49 -9.71 6.71
CA HIS A 51 13.96 -8.39 6.38
C HIS A 51 12.66 -8.46 5.56
N ILE A 52 11.85 -7.42 5.66
CA ILE A 52 10.64 -7.22 4.84
C ILE A 52 10.93 -6.19 3.76
N CYS A 53 10.55 -6.50 2.52
CA CYS A 53 10.79 -5.67 1.35
C CYS A 53 9.56 -4.82 0.97
N PHE A 54 9.82 -3.62 0.47
CA PHE A 54 8.84 -2.70 -0.08
C PHE A 54 9.34 -2.08 -1.38
N SER A 55 8.43 -1.47 -2.13
CA SER A 55 8.70 -0.68 -3.33
C SER A 55 8.27 0.77 -3.11
N GLU A 56 9.07 1.74 -3.55
CA GLU A 56 8.70 3.16 -3.62
C GLU A 56 8.26 3.58 -5.02
N ALA A 57 8.29 2.65 -5.99
CA ALA A 57 7.81 2.97 -7.33
C ALA A 57 6.32 3.35 -7.23
N PRO A 58 5.90 4.47 -7.84
CA PRO A 58 4.54 4.96 -7.68
C PRO A 58 3.49 3.97 -8.16
N LEU A 59 2.42 3.81 -7.40
CA LEU A 59 1.33 2.89 -7.74
C LEU A 59 0.67 3.30 -9.08
N THR A 60 0.54 4.61 -9.33
CA THR A 60 0.03 5.13 -10.62
C THR A 60 0.86 4.73 -11.83
N SER A 61 2.14 4.39 -11.63
CA SER A 61 3.04 3.92 -12.69
C SER A 61 3.10 2.40 -12.81
N MET A 62 2.44 1.65 -11.93
CA MET A 62 2.48 0.19 -11.88
C MET A 62 1.35 -0.51 -12.64
N GLY A 63 0.35 0.19 -13.16
CA GLY A 63 -0.77 -0.45 -13.89
C GLY A 63 -0.31 -1.39 -15.01
N ASN A 64 0.56 -0.89 -15.89
CA ASN A 64 1.14 -1.69 -16.99
C ASN A 64 1.96 -2.89 -16.49
N LEU A 65 2.59 -2.78 -15.31
CA LEU A 65 3.37 -3.86 -14.70
C LEU A 65 2.44 -5.03 -14.33
N PHE A 66 1.31 -4.73 -13.68
CA PHE A 66 0.32 -5.74 -13.30
C PHE A 66 -0.33 -6.37 -14.54
N ASP A 67 -0.58 -5.60 -15.59
CA ASP A 67 -1.10 -6.13 -16.86
C ASP A 67 -0.15 -7.13 -17.52
N ILE A 68 1.17 -6.92 -17.40
CA ILE A 68 2.18 -7.86 -17.88
C ILE A 68 2.17 -9.11 -17.00
N PHE A 69 2.21 -8.95 -15.67
CA PHE A 69 2.27 -10.09 -14.76
C PHE A 69 1.02 -10.96 -14.77
N ASN A 70 -0.16 -10.36 -14.90
CA ASN A 70 -1.44 -11.08 -14.96
C ASN A 70 -1.57 -11.99 -16.20
N ARG A 71 -0.71 -11.84 -17.21
CA ARG A 71 -0.63 -12.76 -18.37
C ARG A 71 0.09 -14.06 -18.03
N HIS A 72 0.74 -14.15 -16.87
CA HIS A 72 1.42 -15.33 -16.38
C HIS A 72 0.58 -16.04 -15.32
N SER A 73 0.55 -17.37 -15.34
CA SER A 73 -0.21 -18.17 -14.37
C SER A 73 0.31 -18.07 -12.93
N ASN A 74 1.55 -17.57 -12.74
CA ASN A 74 2.13 -17.33 -11.43
C ASN A 74 2.86 -15.97 -11.41
N PRO A 75 2.14 -14.86 -11.21
CA PRO A 75 2.73 -13.53 -11.26
C PRO A 75 3.67 -13.29 -10.07
N THR A 76 4.87 -12.75 -10.36
CA THR A 76 5.84 -12.35 -9.33
C THR A 76 5.30 -11.27 -8.41
N TYR A 77 4.41 -10.42 -8.92
CA TYR A 77 3.68 -9.42 -8.17
C TYR A 77 2.22 -9.44 -8.61
N ALA A 78 1.31 -9.55 -7.66
CA ALA A 78 -0.11 -9.44 -7.89
C ALA A 78 -0.60 -8.04 -7.50
N PRO A 79 -1.73 -7.57 -8.05
CA PRO A 79 -2.32 -6.25 -7.75
C PRO A 79 -2.99 -6.18 -6.36
N PHE A 80 -2.35 -6.76 -5.35
CA PHE A 80 -2.84 -6.84 -3.97
C PHE A 80 -1.71 -6.52 -3.01
N GLY A 81 -1.95 -5.65 -2.04
CA GLY A 81 -0.93 -5.33 -1.06
C GLY A 81 -1.35 -4.30 -0.03
N VAL A 82 -0.36 -3.90 0.76
CA VAL A 82 -0.49 -2.80 1.73
C VAL A 82 0.47 -1.68 1.34
N ALA A 83 0.00 -0.45 1.50
CA ALA A 83 0.78 0.77 1.33
C ALA A 83 0.93 1.43 2.69
N ILE A 84 2.16 1.76 3.09
CA ILE A 84 2.45 2.38 4.39
C ILE A 84 3.17 3.70 4.16
N ASN A 85 2.85 4.72 4.95
CA ASN A 85 3.52 6.01 4.84
C ASN A 85 5.05 5.88 4.92
N ARG A 86 5.77 6.41 3.92
CA ARG A 86 7.23 6.27 3.80
C ARG A 86 7.98 6.89 4.97
N ALA A 87 7.55 8.05 5.45
CA ALA A 87 8.19 8.73 6.58
C ALA A 87 8.05 7.89 7.86
N LYS A 88 6.87 7.32 8.10
CA LYS A 88 6.61 6.43 9.24
C LYS A 88 7.49 5.17 9.19
N LEU A 89 7.54 4.49 8.05
CA LEU A 89 8.42 3.32 7.89
C LEU A 89 9.90 3.68 8.06
N PHE A 90 10.33 4.85 7.58
CA PHE A 90 11.69 5.33 7.80
C PHE A 90 12.01 5.51 9.29
N ASP A 91 11.08 6.09 10.05
CA ASP A 91 11.21 6.25 11.51
C ASP A 91 11.28 4.90 12.24
N MET A 92 10.63 3.86 11.70
CA MET A 92 10.72 2.47 12.19
C MET A 92 12.03 1.76 11.79
N GLY A 93 12.90 2.39 11.00
CA GLY A 93 14.18 1.83 10.59
C GLY A 93 14.23 1.28 9.16
N ALA A 94 13.16 1.43 8.37
CA ALA A 94 13.20 1.06 6.96
C ALA A 94 14.20 1.96 6.20
N ARG A 95 14.96 1.38 5.27
CA ARG A 95 15.96 2.09 4.48
C ARG A 95 15.92 1.67 3.01
N PRO A 96 16.35 2.56 2.08
CA PRO A 96 16.54 2.19 0.70
C PRO A 96 17.57 1.06 0.55
N VAL A 97 17.29 0.20 -0.43
CA VAL A 97 18.20 -0.85 -0.90
C VAL A 97 19.47 -0.24 -1.47
N ILE A 98 20.60 -0.93 -1.28
CA ILE A 98 21.89 -0.61 -1.87
C ILE A 98 22.09 -1.57 -3.04
N TYR A 99 22.16 -1.04 -4.25
CA TYR A 99 22.38 -1.83 -5.46
C TYR A 99 23.88 -1.88 -5.78
N GLY A 100 24.39 -3.06 -6.14
CA GLY A 100 25.78 -3.21 -6.55
C GLY A 100 26.12 -4.61 -7.02
N GLY A 101 27.34 -4.78 -7.51
CA GLY A 101 27.91 -6.09 -7.84
C GLY A 101 28.26 -6.90 -6.59
N SER A 102 28.48 -8.20 -6.77
CA SER A 102 28.83 -9.11 -5.65
C SER A 102 30.11 -8.68 -4.91
N ASP A 103 31.05 -8.04 -5.60
CA ASP A 103 32.29 -7.55 -4.99
C ASP A 103 32.03 -6.33 -4.08
N GLU A 104 31.05 -5.48 -4.42
CA GLU A 104 30.67 -4.31 -3.62
C GLU A 104 29.95 -4.70 -2.33
N HIS A 105 29.23 -5.82 -2.32
CA HIS A 105 28.63 -6.37 -1.10
C HIS A 105 29.68 -6.60 0.01
N LEU A 106 30.89 -7.02 -0.36
CA LEU A 106 31.98 -7.27 0.58
C LEU A 106 32.55 -5.98 1.19
N LEU A 107 32.33 -4.84 0.52
CA LEU A 107 32.75 -3.52 1.00
C LEU A 107 31.78 -2.92 2.02
N LEU A 108 30.56 -3.46 2.11
CA LEU A 108 29.56 -3.00 3.07
C LEU A 108 29.85 -3.55 4.46
N ASP A 109 29.70 -2.68 5.45
CA ASP A 109 29.68 -3.07 6.86
C ASP A 109 28.56 -4.08 7.13
N GLU A 110 28.82 -5.08 7.97
CA GLU A 110 27.88 -6.15 8.31
C GLU A 110 26.53 -5.61 8.81
N SER A 111 26.54 -4.49 9.53
CA SER A 111 25.33 -3.88 10.08
C SER A 111 24.37 -3.33 9.02
N ILE A 112 24.81 -3.17 7.77
CA ILE A 112 24.00 -2.64 6.66
C ILE A 112 23.90 -3.59 5.46
N ARG A 113 24.56 -4.74 5.48
CA ARG A 113 24.53 -5.73 4.38
C ARG A 113 23.12 -6.23 4.05
N TRP A 114 22.21 -6.25 5.03
CA TRP A 114 20.79 -6.60 4.81
C TRP A 114 20.08 -5.68 3.80
N ARG A 115 20.64 -4.51 3.48
CA ARG A 115 20.13 -3.59 2.44
C ARG A 115 20.60 -3.95 1.03
N PHE A 116 21.58 -4.83 0.88
CA PHE A 116 22.21 -5.10 -0.42
C PHE A 116 21.28 -5.88 -1.36
N GLN A 117 21.22 -5.44 -2.61
CA GLN A 117 20.58 -6.13 -3.71
C GLN A 117 21.56 -6.23 -4.86
N TYR A 118 21.82 -7.45 -5.31
CA TYR A 118 22.65 -7.67 -6.50
C TYR A 118 22.04 -6.94 -7.69
N PHE A 119 22.88 -6.22 -8.42
CA PHE A 119 22.54 -5.47 -9.61
C PHE A 119 23.56 -5.71 -10.72
N ASN A 120 23.07 -6.04 -11.89
CA ASN A 120 23.85 -6.08 -13.12
C ASN A 120 22.92 -5.73 -14.29
N PRO A 121 23.14 -4.60 -14.99
CA PRO A 121 22.20 -4.10 -16.01
C PRO A 121 21.97 -5.06 -17.17
N ASN A 122 22.88 -6.02 -17.38
CA ASN A 122 22.76 -7.02 -18.46
C ASN A 122 22.13 -8.34 -18.00
N ILE A 123 21.89 -8.53 -16.70
CA ILE A 123 21.42 -9.81 -16.13
C ILE A 123 20.19 -9.61 -15.24
N THR A 124 20.24 -8.66 -14.31
CA THR A 124 19.19 -8.46 -13.31
C THR A 124 19.16 -7.01 -12.85
N ASP A 125 18.03 -6.36 -13.09
CA ASP A 125 17.76 -4.99 -12.69
C ASP A 125 16.44 -4.93 -11.90
N PHE A 126 16.56 -4.64 -10.60
CA PHE A 126 15.44 -4.37 -9.70
C PHE A 126 15.38 -2.90 -9.27
N THR A 127 16.14 -2.00 -9.92
CA THR A 127 16.16 -0.57 -9.59
C THR A 127 14.83 0.10 -9.93
N TRP A 128 14.11 -0.42 -10.91
CA TRP A 128 12.76 0.04 -11.27
C TRP A 128 11.74 -0.12 -10.14
N LEU A 129 11.98 -1.02 -9.17
CA LEU A 129 11.16 -1.16 -7.96
C LEU A 129 11.45 -0.08 -6.92
N ARG A 130 12.59 0.63 -7.01
CA ARG A 130 13.06 1.58 -5.99
C ARG A 130 12.93 0.96 -4.60
N GLY A 131 13.67 -0.14 -4.39
CA GLY A 131 13.45 -1.04 -3.27
C GLY A 131 13.76 -0.41 -1.92
N TRP A 132 12.94 -0.74 -0.92
CA TRP A 132 13.16 -0.44 0.49
C TRP A 132 13.11 -1.73 1.29
N ARG A 133 13.80 -1.77 2.43
CA ARG A 133 13.80 -2.91 3.35
C ARG A 133 13.70 -2.43 4.78
N ILE A 134 13.15 -3.26 5.66
CA ILE A 134 13.25 -3.12 7.12
C ILE A 134 13.77 -4.43 7.71
N GLN A 135 14.77 -4.36 8.59
CA GLN A 135 15.44 -5.53 9.17
C GLN A 135 14.66 -6.09 10.36
N LEU A 136 13.47 -6.64 10.10
CA LEU A 136 12.62 -7.30 11.09
C LEU A 136 12.00 -8.55 10.47
N PRO A 137 11.80 -9.64 11.25
CA PRO A 137 11.11 -10.84 10.77
C PRO A 137 9.59 -10.66 10.69
N GLU A 138 9.05 -9.73 11.48
CA GLU A 138 7.64 -9.34 11.46
C GLU A 138 7.50 -7.83 11.69
N LEU A 139 6.43 -7.26 11.12
CA LEU A 139 6.10 -5.85 11.24
C LEU A 139 4.60 -5.72 11.56
N ASN A 140 4.28 -5.25 12.76
CA ASN A 140 2.90 -4.94 13.13
C ASN A 140 2.40 -3.73 12.34
N LEU A 141 1.18 -3.85 11.85
CA LEU A 141 0.53 -2.81 11.04
C LEU A 141 -0.28 -1.88 11.95
N SER A 142 -0.14 -0.58 11.72
CA SER A 142 -1.01 0.44 12.30
C SER A 142 -1.99 0.91 11.24
N PHE A 143 -3.28 0.78 11.52
CA PHE A 143 -4.35 1.05 10.55
C PHE A 143 -4.44 2.53 10.15
N ASP A 144 -3.94 3.46 10.98
CA ASP A 144 -4.00 4.90 10.71
C ASP A 144 -3.02 5.35 9.61
N ASP A 145 -1.87 4.66 9.49
CA ASP A 145 -0.73 5.05 8.66
C ASP A 145 -0.61 4.20 7.37
N MET A 146 -1.61 3.37 7.07
CA MET A 146 -1.63 2.48 5.92
C MET A 146 -2.95 2.53 5.12
N PHE A 147 -2.91 2.01 3.90
CA PHE A 147 -4.11 1.68 3.13
C PHE A 147 -3.93 0.40 2.32
N ILE A 148 -5.06 -0.20 1.92
CA ILE A 148 -5.11 -1.47 1.21
C ILE A 148 -5.20 -1.23 -0.29
N ILE A 149 -4.50 -2.07 -1.06
CA ILE A 149 -4.55 -2.07 -2.52
C ILE A 149 -5.21 -3.36 -2.98
N THR A 150 -6.22 -3.24 -3.82
CA THR A 150 -6.88 -4.38 -4.49
C THR A 150 -6.93 -4.15 -6.00
N GLN A 151 -7.25 -5.20 -6.75
CA GLN A 151 -7.41 -5.09 -8.19
C GLN A 151 -8.73 -4.41 -8.57
N THR A 152 -9.83 -4.82 -7.93
CA THR A 152 -11.18 -4.34 -8.22
C THR A 152 -11.86 -3.73 -7.00
N GLU A 153 -12.86 -2.89 -7.26
CA GLU A 153 -13.72 -2.32 -6.22
C GLU A 153 -14.49 -3.40 -5.44
N ASP A 154 -14.96 -4.47 -6.09
CA ASP A 154 -15.68 -5.56 -5.41
C ASP A 154 -14.80 -6.23 -4.35
N GLN A 155 -13.54 -6.51 -4.70
CA GLN A 155 -12.55 -7.05 -3.78
C GLN A 155 -12.19 -6.07 -2.66
N LEU A 156 -12.19 -4.77 -2.96
CA LEU A 156 -11.99 -3.73 -1.95
C LEU A 156 -13.11 -3.78 -0.92
N LEU A 157 -14.37 -3.79 -1.37
CA LEU A 157 -15.53 -3.85 -0.49
C LEU A 157 -15.52 -5.12 0.36
N GLU A 158 -15.22 -6.27 -0.25
CA GLU A 158 -15.10 -7.56 0.48
C GLU A 158 -14.07 -7.50 1.62
N LEU A 159 -12.92 -6.85 1.40
CA LEU A 159 -11.83 -6.83 2.38
C LEU A 159 -11.92 -5.71 3.42
N THR A 160 -12.57 -4.60 3.08
CA THR A 160 -12.39 -3.34 3.81
C THR A 160 -13.69 -2.72 4.29
N THR A 161 -14.77 -3.51 4.28
CA THR A 161 -16.06 -3.07 4.80
C THR A 161 -16.75 -4.14 5.63
N GLU A 162 -17.59 -3.69 6.55
CA GLU A 162 -18.51 -4.51 7.33
C GLU A 162 -19.91 -3.92 7.22
N GLU A 163 -20.94 -4.77 7.20
CA GLU A 163 -22.33 -4.30 7.18
C GLU A 163 -22.68 -3.65 8.52
N ASP A 164 -23.19 -2.42 8.48
CA ASP A 164 -23.64 -1.65 9.63
C ASP A 164 -25.01 -1.02 9.34
N VAL A 165 -25.71 -0.57 10.38
CA VAL A 165 -27.09 -0.07 10.29
C VAL A 165 -27.17 1.33 10.88
N LEU A 166 -27.58 2.30 10.06
CA LEU A 166 -27.99 3.61 10.51
C LEU A 166 -29.46 3.58 10.93
N ILE A 167 -29.73 4.06 12.14
CA ILE A 167 -31.09 4.23 12.65
C ILE A 167 -31.35 5.73 12.78
N ASP A 168 -32.20 6.26 11.91
CA ASP A 168 -32.68 7.63 11.98
C ASP A 168 -33.98 7.66 12.79
N THR A 169 -33.98 8.42 13.89
CA THR A 169 -35.14 8.58 14.76
C THR A 169 -35.62 10.01 14.69
N ASN A 170 -36.84 10.22 14.24
CA ASN A 170 -37.47 11.53 14.22
C ASN A 170 -38.73 11.54 15.09
N SER A 171 -39.00 12.67 15.74
CA SER A 171 -40.21 12.85 16.55
C SER A 171 -41.02 14.00 15.97
N MET A 172 -42.19 13.68 15.40
CA MET A 172 -43.13 14.66 14.86
C MET A 172 -44.50 14.43 15.49
N ASP A 173 -45.15 15.50 15.94
CA ASP A 173 -46.50 15.50 16.52
C ASP A 173 -46.70 14.50 17.68
N GLY A 174 -45.67 14.29 18.50
CA GLY A 174 -45.71 13.34 19.63
C GLY A 174 -45.64 11.86 19.22
N GLN A 175 -45.45 11.57 17.94
CA GLN A 175 -45.15 10.24 17.43
C GLN A 175 -43.65 10.08 17.17
N HIS A 176 -43.13 8.88 17.47
CA HIS A 176 -41.75 8.51 17.17
C HIS A 176 -41.71 7.71 15.87
N TYR A 177 -40.94 8.19 14.89
CA TYR A 177 -40.66 7.53 13.63
C TYR A 177 -39.23 6.98 13.66
N MET A 178 -39.05 5.78 13.15
CA MET A 178 -37.76 5.13 13.01
C MET A 178 -37.59 4.67 11.57
N ALA A 179 -36.50 5.09 10.93
CA ALA A 179 -36.04 4.56 9.67
C ALA A 179 -34.69 3.87 9.90
N ALA A 180 -34.55 2.65 9.40
CA ALA A 180 -33.28 1.92 9.44
C ALA A 180 -32.78 1.74 8.00
N SER A 181 -31.51 2.04 7.76
CA SER A 181 -30.83 1.80 6.49
C SER A 181 -29.51 1.09 6.75
N SER A 182 -29.26 -0.04 6.08
CA SER A 182 -27.95 -0.69 6.11
C SER A 182 -26.98 -0.04 5.14
N PHE A 183 -25.70 -0.07 5.49
CA PHE A 183 -24.61 0.44 4.68
C PHE A 183 -23.34 -0.37 4.93
N ASN A 184 -22.33 -0.21 4.07
CA ASN A 184 -21.04 -0.88 4.21
C ASN A 184 -20.05 0.07 4.90
N ALA A 185 -19.90 -0.08 6.23
CA ALA A 185 -18.99 0.72 7.02
C ALA A 185 -17.53 0.37 6.71
N ARG A 186 -16.72 1.37 6.40
CA ARG A 186 -15.30 1.19 6.06
C ARG A 186 -14.49 0.77 7.29
N THR A 187 -13.78 -0.35 7.21
CA THR A 187 -12.85 -0.83 8.23
C THR A 187 -11.40 -0.48 7.94
N TYR A 188 -11.05 -0.26 6.66
CA TYR A 188 -9.72 0.19 6.22
C TYR A 188 -9.79 1.28 5.17
N LYS A 189 -8.81 2.19 5.18
CA LYS A 189 -8.51 3.02 4.00
C LYS A 189 -8.04 2.11 2.87
N ALA A 190 -8.51 2.34 1.65
CA ALA A 190 -8.20 1.47 0.53
C ALA A 190 -8.37 2.16 -0.82
N ILE A 191 -7.75 1.60 -1.85
CA ILE A 191 -7.94 1.97 -3.25
C ILE A 191 -7.91 0.72 -4.14
N ALA A 192 -8.80 0.66 -5.12
CA ALA A 192 -8.76 -0.37 -6.14
C ALA A 192 -8.04 0.16 -7.40
N LEU A 193 -7.27 -0.69 -8.09
CA LEU A 193 -6.55 -0.27 -9.28
C LEU A 193 -7.49 0.16 -10.42
N ASP A 194 -8.62 -0.50 -10.59
CA ASP A 194 -9.63 -0.10 -11.58
C ASP A 194 -10.27 1.26 -11.25
N GLU A 195 -10.48 1.57 -9.97
CA GLU A 195 -10.89 2.88 -9.48
C GLU A 195 -9.84 3.96 -9.82
N MET A 196 -8.55 3.69 -9.58
CA MET A 196 -7.46 4.62 -9.93
C MET A 196 -7.46 4.96 -11.42
N LEU A 197 -7.72 3.97 -12.27
CA LEU A 197 -7.82 4.15 -13.72
C LEU A 197 -9.05 5.01 -14.09
N LYS A 198 -10.21 4.76 -13.48
CA LYS A 198 -11.43 5.57 -13.68
C LYS A 198 -11.20 7.04 -13.29
N LEU A 199 -10.50 7.25 -12.16
CA LEU A 199 -10.16 8.58 -11.65
C LEU A 199 -9.01 9.25 -12.43
N SER A 200 -8.37 8.54 -13.37
CA SER A 200 -7.24 9.03 -14.17
C SER A 200 -6.13 9.63 -13.30
N LEU A 201 -5.79 8.96 -12.18
CA LEU A 201 -4.79 9.48 -11.24
C LEU A 201 -3.42 9.56 -11.90
N LEU A 202 -2.82 10.75 -11.86
CA LEU A 202 -1.54 11.03 -12.51
C LEU A 202 -0.35 10.90 -11.56
N SER A 203 -0.59 10.95 -10.25
CA SER A 203 0.45 10.90 -9.23
C SER A 203 -0.02 10.20 -7.94
N ASP A 204 0.93 9.63 -7.20
CA ASP A 204 0.65 9.11 -5.86
C ASP A 204 0.40 10.22 -4.82
N HIS A 205 0.66 11.49 -5.18
CA HIS A 205 0.24 12.63 -4.37
C HIS A 205 -1.27 12.83 -4.45
N ASP A 206 -1.87 12.71 -5.64
CA ASP A 206 -3.33 12.74 -5.80
C ASP A 206 -3.98 11.56 -5.08
N LEU A 207 -3.36 10.38 -5.17
CA LEU A 207 -3.76 9.20 -4.42
C LEU A 207 -3.77 9.48 -2.91
N ARG A 208 -2.72 10.10 -2.36
CA ARG A 208 -2.68 10.49 -0.95
C ARG A 208 -3.89 11.35 -0.57
N LEU A 209 -4.25 12.35 -1.38
CA LEU A 209 -5.38 13.23 -1.10
C LEU A 209 -6.73 12.47 -1.08
N ILE A 210 -6.87 11.40 -1.85
CA ILE A 210 -8.05 10.52 -1.83
C ILE A 210 -8.05 9.67 -0.56
N ILE A 211 -6.93 9.03 -0.26
CA ILE A 211 -6.77 8.17 0.93
C ILE A 211 -6.97 8.97 2.23
N GLU A 212 -6.50 10.21 2.30
CA GLU A 212 -6.64 11.08 3.47
C GLU A 212 -8.09 11.54 3.73
N LYS A 213 -8.96 11.54 2.71
CA LYS A 213 -10.38 11.88 2.86
C LYS A 213 -11.20 10.72 3.43
N GLN A 214 -10.75 9.48 3.22
CA GLN A 214 -11.42 8.30 3.73
C GLN A 214 -11.38 8.25 5.26
N LYS A 215 -12.54 8.02 5.86
CA LYS A 215 -12.70 7.84 7.30
C LYS A 215 -13.18 6.42 7.60
N ILE A 216 -12.64 5.85 8.67
CA ILE A 216 -13.10 4.56 9.19
C ILE A 216 -14.50 4.77 9.79
N GLY A 217 -15.42 3.84 9.52
CA GLY A 217 -16.83 3.89 9.92
C GLY A 217 -17.76 4.61 8.95
N ASP A 218 -17.22 5.43 8.02
CA ASP A 218 -18.06 6.04 6.98
C ASP A 218 -18.50 4.98 5.96
N ASP A 219 -19.63 5.23 5.29
CA ASP A 219 -20.07 4.40 4.17
C ASP A 219 -19.06 4.41 3.03
N ALA A 220 -18.57 3.22 2.69
CA ALA A 220 -17.57 3.02 1.65
C ALA A 220 -18.04 3.46 0.25
N GLN A 221 -19.34 3.69 0.06
CA GLN A 221 -19.94 4.19 -1.19
C GLN A 221 -20.14 5.71 -1.22
N ASN A 222 -20.24 6.40 -0.08
CA ASN A 222 -20.66 7.81 0.00
C ASN A 222 -19.56 8.88 -0.24
N GLN A 223 -18.32 8.47 -0.53
CA GLN A 223 -17.21 9.40 -0.80
C GLN A 223 -16.66 9.28 -2.24
N ARG A 224 -17.48 8.73 -3.16
CA ARG A 224 -17.17 8.57 -4.58
C ARG A 224 -17.65 9.77 -5.39
#